data_AF-A0A2L0D007-F1
#
_entry.id   AF-A0A2L0D007-F1
#
_cell.length_a   1.000
_cell.length_b   1.000
_cell.length_c   1.000
_cell.angle_alpha   90.00
_cell.angle_beta   90.00
_cell.angle_gamma   90.00
#
_symmetry.space_group_name_H-M   'P 1'
#
loop_
_entity.id
_entity.type
_entity.pdbx_description
1 polymer ?
#
loop_
_entity_poly.entity_id
_entity_poly.type
_entity_poly.pdbx_seq_one_letter_code
_entity_poly.pdbx_strand_id
1 'polypeptide(L)'
;CYGGTAALFNAISWVESSAWNGRYAIVVATDIAYYAKGPARPTGGAGAIAMLVGPNAPLVLDRGLRATYMKHTYDFYKPDFSTGYPVVDGKLTIECYLNALDSCYQLYCNKFFKQSPKDATISLDSFDYILFHT
;
A
#
# COMPACT_ATOMS: atom_id res chain seq x y z
N CYS A 1 4.57 2.48 -6.64
CA CYS A 1 3.59 2.95 -5.64
C CYS A 1 3.62 2.18 -4.30
N TYR A 2 3.79 0.85 -4.26
CA TYR A 2 3.75 0.06 -2.99
C TYR A 2 4.96 0.25 -2.04
N GLY A 3 6.09 0.79 -2.50
CA GLY A 3 7.34 0.85 -1.73
C GLY A 3 7.23 1.58 -0.40
N GLY A 4 6.44 2.67 -0.32
CA GLY A 4 6.20 3.40 0.93
C GLY A 4 5.49 2.54 1.99
N THR A 5 4.46 1.79 1.57
CA THR A 5 3.75 0.83 2.42
C THR A 5 4.66 -0.30 2.88
N ALA A 6 5.52 -0.83 2.00
CA ALA A 6 6.49 -1.85 2.36
C ALA A 6 7.50 -1.35 3.42
N ALA A 7 8.03 -0.14 3.24
CA ALA A 7 8.93 0.48 4.22
C ALA A 7 8.23 0.74 5.56
N LEU A 8 6.96 1.16 5.55
CA LEU A 8 6.15 1.32 6.75
C LEU A 8 6.01 0.00 7.52
N PHE A 9 5.70 -1.10 6.82
CA PHE A 9 5.62 -2.41 7.46
C PHE A 9 6.95 -2.88 8.03
N ASN A 10 8.06 -2.65 7.33
CA ASN A 10 9.40 -2.97 7.84
C ASN A 10 9.72 -2.16 9.11
N ALA A 11 9.36 -0.87 9.15
CA ALA A 11 9.54 -0.01 10.31
C ALA A 11 8.73 -0.50 11.52
N ILE A 12 7.46 -0.86 11.31
CA ILE A 12 6.61 -1.42 12.37
C ILE A 12 7.19 -2.73 12.89
N SER A 13 7.55 -3.65 12.00
CA SER A 13 8.17 -4.92 12.41
C SER A 13 9.50 -4.71 13.14
N TRP A 14 10.30 -3.71 12.77
CA TRP A 14 11.51 -3.37 13.50
C TRP A 14 11.20 -2.84 14.90
N VAL A 15 10.25 -1.90 15.04
CA VAL A 15 9.82 -1.36 16.35
C VAL A 15 9.27 -2.47 17.26
N GLU A 16 8.58 -3.47 16.71
CA GLU A 16 8.06 -4.61 17.47
C GLU A 16 9.08 -5.74 17.71
N SER A 17 10.28 -5.65 17.15
CA SER A 17 11.30 -6.71 17.23
C SER A 17 12.19 -6.60 18.46
N SER A 18 12.90 -7.69 18.77
CA SER A 18 13.97 -7.70 19.79
C SER A 18 15.18 -6.83 19.45
N ALA A 19 15.31 -6.38 18.20
CA ALA A 19 16.38 -5.48 17.75
C ALA A 19 16.03 -4.00 17.94
N TRP A 20 14.81 -3.69 18.40
CA TRP A 20 14.41 -2.32 18.66
C TRP A 20 15.21 -1.74 19.84
N ASN A 21 15.68 -0.51 19.69
CA ASN A 21 16.51 0.15 20.71
C ASN A 21 15.86 1.39 21.31
N GLY A 22 14.53 1.46 21.31
CA GLY A 22 13.76 2.56 21.91
C GLY A 22 13.63 3.82 21.05
N ARG A 23 14.32 3.91 19.91
CA ARG A 23 14.24 5.07 18.99
C ARG A 23 13.10 4.93 18.00
N TYR A 24 12.61 6.06 17.48
CA TYR A 24 11.65 6.06 16.38
C TYR A 24 12.26 5.53 15.08
N ALA A 25 11.43 4.90 14.26
CA ALA A 25 11.71 4.70 12.85
C ALA A 25 11.15 5.88 12.03
N ILE A 26 11.83 6.24 10.95
CA ILE A 26 11.36 7.24 9.99
C ILE A 26 11.21 6.55 8.65
N VAL A 27 10.03 6.68 8.05
CA VAL A 27 9.70 6.15 6.74
C VAL A 27 9.46 7.32 5.80
N VAL A 28 10.15 7.33 4.66
CA VAL A 28 9.98 8.36 3.63
C VAL A 28 9.45 7.68 2.36
N ALA A 29 8.26 8.10 1.94
CA ALA A 29 7.69 7.74 0.64
C ALA A 29 7.79 8.97 -0.27
N THR A 30 8.60 8.89 -1.32
CA THR A 30 8.78 9.99 -2.27
C THR A 30 8.86 9.46 -3.69
N ASP A 31 8.28 10.20 -4.64
CA ASP A 31 8.31 9.84 -6.04
C ASP A 31 8.12 11.08 -6.93
N ILE A 32 8.56 10.96 -8.18
CA ILE A 32 8.23 11.87 -9.28
C ILE A 32 7.63 10.99 -10.38
N ALA A 33 6.32 11.05 -10.52
CA ALA A 33 5.56 10.38 -11.56
C ALA A 33 5.52 11.27 -12.82
N TYR A 34 6.27 10.89 -13.84
CA TYR A 34 6.28 11.56 -15.14
C TYR A 34 6.15 10.55 -16.28
N TYR A 35 5.47 10.99 -17.34
CA TYR A 35 5.05 10.15 -18.46
C TYR A 35 5.41 10.78 -19.80
N ALA A 36 5.63 9.92 -20.80
CA ALA A 36 5.89 10.34 -22.16
C ALA A 36 4.68 11.11 -22.75
N LYS A 37 4.80 11.62 -23.98
CA LYS A 37 3.67 12.28 -24.65
C LYS A 37 2.56 11.26 -24.85
N GLY A 38 1.36 11.57 -24.38
CA GLY A 38 0.22 10.66 -24.49
C GLY A 38 -0.80 10.89 -23.38
N PRO A 39 -1.83 10.03 -23.31
CA PRO A 39 -2.96 10.17 -22.40
C PRO A 39 -2.60 10.01 -20.92
N ALA A 40 -1.47 9.35 -20.60
CA ALA A 40 -0.99 9.22 -19.22
C ALA A 40 -0.28 10.50 -18.69
N ARG A 41 0.11 11.43 -19.57
CA ARG A 41 0.85 12.64 -19.14
C ARG A 41 0.13 13.48 -18.08
N PRO A 42 -1.19 13.72 -18.16
CA PRO A 42 -1.92 14.50 -17.16
C PRO A 42 -2.03 13.81 -15.80
N THR A 43 -1.74 12.51 -15.70
CA THR A 43 -1.82 11.74 -14.45
C THR A 43 -0.47 11.69 -13.71
N GLY A 44 0.47 12.55 -14.08
CA GLY A 44 1.75 12.71 -13.38
C GLY A 44 1.61 13.50 -12.07
N GLY A 45 2.71 13.59 -11.33
CA GLY A 45 2.76 14.30 -10.05
C GLY A 45 4.11 14.11 -9.37
N ALA A 46 4.34 14.83 -8.29
CA ALA A 46 5.53 14.66 -7.46
C ALA A 46 5.17 14.95 -6.01
N GLY A 47 5.81 14.23 -5.08
CA GLY A 47 5.54 14.41 -3.66
C GLY A 47 6.49 13.64 -2.76
N ALA A 48 6.46 14.00 -1.48
CA ALA A 48 7.16 13.29 -0.42
C ALA A 48 6.33 13.34 0.86
N ILE A 49 6.25 12.20 1.56
CA ILE A 49 5.63 12.06 2.88
C ILE A 49 6.65 11.39 3.79
N ALA A 50 6.89 11.99 4.96
CA ALA A 50 7.67 11.39 6.02
C ALA A 50 6.74 10.98 7.17
N MET A 51 6.86 9.72 7.61
CA MET A 51 6.07 9.13 8.70
C MET A 51 7.02 8.76 9.84
N LEU A 52 6.73 9.24 11.05
CA LEU A 52 7.44 8.85 12.27
C LEU A 52 6.69 7.68 12.92
N VAL A 53 7.39 6.58 13.20
CA VAL A 53 6.81 5.32 13.69
C VAL A 53 7.39 4.99 15.06
N GLY A 54 6.53 4.70 16.03
CA GLY A 54 6.89 4.35 17.40
C GLY A 54 5.69 3.92 18.26
N PRO A 55 5.93 3.59 19.54
CA PRO A 55 4.87 3.19 20.46
C PRO A 55 3.96 4.37 20.84
N ASN A 56 2.77 4.07 21.36
CA ASN A 56 1.77 5.05 21.83
C ASN A 56 1.36 6.07 20.74
N ALA A 57 1.27 5.60 19.49
CA ALA A 57 0.90 6.44 18.36
C ALA A 57 -0.60 6.79 18.39
N PRO A 58 -1.00 7.98 17.91
CA PRO A 58 -2.41 8.35 17.75
C PRO A 58 -3.10 7.57 16.61
N LEU A 59 -2.31 7.11 15.63
CA LEU A 59 -2.76 6.23 14.55
C LEU A 59 -2.13 4.86 14.75
N VAL A 60 -2.90 3.92 15.28
CA VAL A 60 -2.45 2.57 15.60
C VAL A 60 -2.84 1.64 14.45
N LEU A 61 -1.92 0.75 14.03
CA LEU A 61 -2.26 -0.30 13.07
C LEU A 61 -2.90 -1.50 13.78
N ASP A 62 -4.01 -1.98 13.23
CA ASP A 62 -4.66 -3.19 13.71
C ASP A 62 -3.79 -4.42 13.47
N ARG A 63 -3.36 -5.03 14.58
CA ARG A 63 -2.43 -6.16 14.55
C ARG A 63 -3.09 -7.38 13.93
N GLY A 64 -2.43 -7.91 12.89
CA GLY A 64 -2.84 -9.15 12.23
C GLY A 64 -3.97 -9.00 11.21
N LEU A 65 -4.58 -7.82 11.05
CA LEU A 65 -5.62 -7.57 10.04
C LEU A 65 -5.06 -7.23 8.64
N ARG A 66 -3.77 -6.87 8.53
CA ARG A 66 -3.11 -6.61 7.23
C ARG A 66 -3.32 -7.76 6.23
N ALA A 67 -3.83 -7.46 5.04
CA ALA A 67 -3.87 -8.37 3.90
C ALA A 67 -2.84 -7.97 2.83
N THR A 68 -2.39 -8.93 2.01
CA THR A 68 -1.42 -8.66 0.94
C THR A 68 -1.69 -9.62 -0.22
N TYR A 69 -1.76 -9.05 -1.42
CA TYR A 69 -1.86 -9.77 -2.68
C TYR A 69 -0.70 -9.34 -3.57
N MET A 70 0.02 -10.31 -4.14
CA MET A 70 1.11 -10.08 -5.08
C MET A 70 0.95 -11.03 -6.25
N LYS A 71 1.06 -10.50 -7.47
CA LYS A 71 0.90 -11.25 -8.71
C LYS A 71 1.95 -10.80 -9.71
N HIS A 72 2.52 -11.75 -10.44
CA HIS A 72 3.33 -11.43 -11.61
C HIS A 72 2.43 -10.88 -12.72
N THR A 73 2.73 -9.67 -13.18
CA THR A 73 2.01 -8.97 -14.25
C THR A 73 2.94 -7.96 -14.91
N TYR A 74 2.58 -7.50 -16.11
CA TYR A 74 3.27 -6.48 -16.89
C TYR A 74 2.32 -5.32 -17.23
N ASP A 75 1.52 -4.90 -16.26
CA ASP A 75 0.55 -3.83 -16.40
C ASP A 75 1.23 -2.44 -16.43
N PHE A 76 2.18 -2.22 -15.53
CA PHE A 76 3.00 -1.00 -15.45
C PHE A 76 4.41 -1.32 -15.00
N TYR A 77 5.41 -1.00 -15.81
CA TYR A 77 6.81 -1.28 -15.48
C TYR A 77 7.78 -0.34 -16.22
N LYS A 78 9.03 -0.27 -15.76
CA LYS A 78 10.09 0.59 -16.32
C LYS A 78 11.27 -0.27 -16.80
N PRO A 79 11.15 -0.95 -17.95
CA PRO A 79 12.18 -1.88 -18.43
C PRO A 79 13.34 -1.18 -19.14
N ASP A 80 13.11 0.02 -19.69
CA ASP A 80 14.10 0.80 -20.41
C ASP A 80 14.84 1.73 -19.45
N PHE A 81 16.11 1.41 -19.19
CA PHE A 81 16.96 2.19 -18.28
C PHE A 81 17.49 3.49 -18.92
N SER A 82 17.33 3.67 -20.24
CA SER A 82 17.75 4.89 -20.93
C SER A 82 16.74 6.04 -20.78
N THR A 83 15.50 5.73 -20.37
CA THR A 83 14.44 6.70 -20.14
C THR A 83 13.84 6.54 -18.75
N GLY A 84 13.20 7.60 -18.26
CA GLY A 84 12.47 7.56 -16.99
C GLY A 84 11.00 7.14 -17.12
N TYR A 85 10.53 6.94 -18.35
CA TYR A 85 9.12 6.72 -18.67
C TYR A 85 8.74 5.24 -18.50
N PRO A 86 7.53 4.96 -17.99
CA PRO A 86 7.04 3.60 -17.90
C PRO A 86 6.48 3.11 -19.24
N VAL A 87 6.51 1.79 -19.41
CA VAL A 87 5.63 1.06 -20.32
C VAL A 87 4.33 0.78 -19.55
N VAL A 88 3.20 1.11 -20.15
CA VAL A 88 1.88 1.05 -19.51
C VAL A 88 0.87 0.40 -20.44
N ASP A 89 0.20 -0.65 -19.95
CA ASP A 89 -1.03 -1.16 -20.52
C ASP A 89 -2.20 -0.67 -19.67
N GLY A 90 -2.81 0.44 -20.08
CA GLY A 90 -3.83 1.12 -19.27
C GLY A 90 -5.05 0.26 -18.95
N LYS A 91 -5.46 -0.64 -19.85
CA LYS A 91 -6.59 -1.55 -19.59
C LYS A 91 -6.19 -2.59 -18.55
N LEU A 92 -5.02 -3.21 -18.73
CA LEU A 92 -4.52 -4.22 -17.81
C LEU A 92 -4.24 -3.65 -16.42
N THR A 93 -3.74 -2.40 -16.31
CA THR A 93 -3.51 -1.72 -15.02
C THR A 93 -4.80 -1.58 -14.22
N ILE A 94 -5.90 -1.18 -14.85
CA ILE A 94 -7.20 -1.06 -14.18
C ILE A 94 -7.68 -2.43 -13.68
N GLU A 95 -7.60 -3.45 -14.54
CA GLU A 95 -7.98 -4.82 -14.19
C GLU A 95 -7.13 -5.37 -13.03
N CYS A 96 -5.82 -5.17 -13.08
CA CYS A 96 -4.89 -5.61 -12.04
C CYS A 96 -5.17 -4.91 -10.70
N TYR A 97 -5.45 -3.60 -10.72
CA TYR A 97 -5.77 -2.83 -9.52
C TYR A 97 -7.06 -3.33 -8.86
N LEU A 98 -8.14 -3.49 -9.64
CA LEU A 98 -9.43 -3.97 -9.11
C LEU A 98 -9.34 -5.40 -8.58
N ASN A 99 -8.66 -6.31 -9.30
CA ASN A 99 -8.43 -7.67 -8.83
C ASN A 99 -7.62 -7.70 -7.52
N ALA A 100 -6.61 -6.83 -7.39
CA ALA A 100 -5.82 -6.71 -6.17
C ALA A 100 -6.66 -6.15 -5.01
N LEU A 101 -7.51 -5.17 -5.27
CA LEU A 101 -8.46 -4.61 -4.29
C LEU A 101 -9.40 -5.69 -3.76
N ASP A 102 -10.08 -6.42 -4.65
CA ASP A 102 -11.00 -7.50 -4.28
C ASP A 102 -10.28 -8.59 -3.48
N SER A 103 -9.11 -9.03 -3.95
CA SER A 103 -8.31 -10.05 -3.28
C SER A 103 -7.86 -9.60 -1.89
N CYS A 104 -7.38 -8.36 -1.76
CA CYS A 104 -6.94 -7.82 -0.48
C CYS A 104 -8.11 -7.66 0.50
N TYR A 105 -9.26 -7.19 0.03
CA TYR A 105 -10.45 -7.02 0.87
C TYR A 105 -10.97 -8.37 1.36
N GLN A 106 -11.09 -9.38 0.48
CA GLN A 106 -11.50 -10.73 0.89
C GLN A 106 -10.54 -11.34 1.91
N LEU A 107 -9.22 -11.19 1.70
CA LEU A 107 -8.21 -11.65 2.65
C LEU A 107 -8.29 -10.91 3.99
N TYR A 108 -8.59 -9.62 3.97
CA TYR A 108 -8.81 -8.81 5.16
C TYR A 108 -10.03 -9.31 5.94
N CYS A 109 -11.18 -9.49 5.27
CA CYS A 109 -12.40 -10.05 5.87
C CYS A 109 -12.12 -11.42 6.51
N ASN A 110 -11.40 -12.30 5.81
CA ASN A 110 -11.02 -13.61 6.33
C ASN A 110 -10.14 -13.53 7.58
N LYS A 111 -9.28 -12.52 7.71
CA LYS A 111 -8.47 -12.29 8.90
C LYS A 111 -9.31 -11.71 10.04
N PHE A 112 -10.19 -10.77 9.73
CA PHE A 112 -11.12 -10.18 10.67
C PHE A 112 -12.01 -11.25 11.33
N PHE A 113 -12.67 -12.10 10.53
CA PHE A 113 -13.52 -13.18 11.06
C PHE A 113 -12.76 -14.25 11.86
N LYS A 114 -11.43 -14.35 11.70
CA LYS A 114 -10.60 -15.24 12.54
C LYS A 114 -10.26 -14.62 13.90
N GLN A 115 -10.18 -13.29 13.97
CA GLN A 115 -9.84 -12.56 15.20
C GLN A 115 -11.08 -12.20 16.03
N SER A 116 -12.23 -11.99 15.38
CA SER A 116 -13.49 -11.62 16.01
C SER A 116 -14.44 -12.83 16.16
N PRO A 117 -15.12 -13.01 17.32
CA PRO A 117 -16.10 -14.09 17.53
C PRO A 117 -17.31 -14.06 16.57
N LYS A 118 -18.05 -15.18 16.54
CA LYS A 118 -18.98 -15.68 15.51
C LYS A 118 -20.13 -14.79 14.98
N ASP A 119 -20.29 -13.54 15.43
CA ASP A 119 -21.37 -12.65 14.99
C ASP A 119 -20.89 -11.31 14.39
N ALA A 120 -19.57 -11.13 14.22
CA ALA A 120 -19.03 -9.94 13.60
C ALA A 120 -19.26 -10.01 12.08
N THR A 121 -20.09 -9.12 11.54
CA THR A 121 -20.17 -8.84 10.11
C THR A 121 -19.24 -7.68 9.77
N ILE A 122 -18.65 -7.70 8.57
CA ILE A 122 -17.86 -6.57 8.07
C ILE A 122 -18.38 -6.13 6.72
N SER A 123 -18.64 -4.83 6.60
CA SER A 123 -19.10 -4.16 5.39
C SER A 123 -18.37 -2.82 5.24
N LEU A 124 -18.73 -2.06 4.21
CA LEU A 124 -18.23 -0.69 4.06
C LEU A 124 -18.65 0.20 5.24
N ASP A 125 -19.80 -0.06 5.86
CA ASP A 125 -20.30 0.70 7.03
C ASP A 125 -19.48 0.42 8.31
N SER A 126 -18.61 -0.59 8.28
CA SER A 126 -17.68 -0.88 9.39
C SER A 126 -16.47 0.06 9.42
N PHE A 127 -16.32 0.94 8.42
CA PHE A 127 -15.20 1.87 8.32
C PHE A 127 -15.70 3.31 8.32
N ASP A 128 -15.20 4.14 9.23
CA ASP A 128 -15.45 5.59 9.20
C ASP A 128 -14.84 6.23 7.95
N TYR A 129 -13.69 5.71 7.52
CA TYR A 129 -12.92 6.21 6.38
C TYR A 129 -12.27 5.05 5.62
N ILE A 130 -12.22 5.18 4.29
CA ILE A 130 -11.51 4.24 3.40
C ILE A 130 -10.56 5.06 2.53
N LEU A 131 -9.27 4.76 2.64
CA LEU A 131 -8.19 5.44 1.93
C LEU A 131 -7.62 4.53 0.84
N PHE A 132 -7.27 5.11 -0.30
CA PHE A 132 -6.74 4.38 -1.46
C PHE A 132 -5.45 5.01 -1.98
N HIS A 133 -4.72 4.24 -2.77
CA HIS A 133 -3.76 4.85 -3.69
C HIS A 133 -4.54 5.59 -4.78
N THR A 134 -4.23 6.86 -4.97
CA THR A 134 -4.80 7.76 -5.97
C THR A 134 -3.82 8.10 -7.06
#